data_AF-A0A2D6QVI8-F1
#
_entry.id   AF-A0A2D6QVI8-F1
#
_cell.length_a   1.000
_cell.length_b   1.000
_cell.length_c   1.000
_cell.angle_alpha   90.00
_cell.angle_beta   90.00
_cell.angle_gamma   90.00
#
_symmetry.space_group_name_H-M   'P 1'
#
loop_
_entity.id
_entity.type
_entity.pdbx_description
1 polymer ?
#
loop_
_entity_poly.entity_id
_entity_poly.type
_entity_poly.pdbx_seq_one_letter_code
_entity_poly.pdbx_strand_id
1 'polypeptide(L)'
;MALYRAQQYRKAGREVVLLSFNRLLNDFMGEGARSLGIRPVVVAYTMWLKTIFNGSVPLVSNPKNNWDYDWNEIIQRATELPRLDCLIIDEGQDMPREFYFFVKQITDHLTVFADENQRIFEEQSTIADIRTWLGNPPEYLLTANYRNTRTIAELAARFYTGLQTGIPNLPEQGEHEPKIVVRNVQSDVESARQIVARAKLDKTNPDRTVGVFAPDARAAWYMRKKGYDEDTELELRETERDVWPKVLQHYFPWKRGMPPAPDTIFGVPGVYL
;
A
#
# COMPACT_ATOMS: atom_id res chain seq x y z
N MET A 1 -9.20 1.37 -5.57
CA MET A 1 -10.49 2.04 -5.27
C MET A 1 -10.30 3.51 -4.94
N ALA A 2 -9.34 3.87 -4.08
CA ALA A 2 -8.97 5.25 -3.76
C ALA A 2 -8.82 6.19 -4.98
N LEU A 3 -8.12 5.76 -6.04
CA LEU A 3 -7.97 6.53 -7.28
C LEU A 3 -9.31 6.84 -7.98
N TYR A 4 -10.24 5.89 -8.05
CA TYR A 4 -11.56 6.11 -8.63
C TYR A 4 -12.38 7.09 -7.79
N ARG A 5 -12.28 7.01 -6.45
CA ARG A 5 -12.89 7.99 -5.56
C ARG A 5 -12.33 9.39 -5.77
N ALA A 6 -11.00 9.49 -5.95
CA ALA A 6 -10.36 10.75 -6.29
C ALA A 6 -10.89 11.30 -7.62
N GLN A 7 -11.06 10.44 -8.62
CA GLN A 7 -11.63 10.82 -9.91
C GLN A 7 -13.05 11.38 -9.78
N GLN A 8 -13.89 10.75 -8.94
CA GLN A 8 -15.26 11.20 -8.70
C GLN A 8 -15.29 12.61 -8.11
N TYR A 9 -14.51 12.87 -7.06
CA TYR A 9 -14.43 14.22 -6.48
C TYR A 9 -13.90 15.25 -7.47
N ARG A 10 -12.88 14.91 -8.27
CA ARG A 10 -12.38 15.80 -9.33
C ARG A 10 -13.43 16.08 -10.41
N LYS A 11 -14.19 15.08 -10.85
CA LYS A 11 -15.31 15.26 -11.80
C LYS A 11 -16.40 16.18 -11.23
N ALA A 12 -16.55 16.22 -9.91
CA ALA A 12 -17.44 17.14 -9.21
C ALA A 12 -16.83 18.54 -8.97
N GLY A 13 -15.66 18.85 -9.55
CA GLY A 13 -15.01 20.16 -9.42
C GLY A 13 -14.27 20.40 -8.10
N ARG A 14 -14.02 19.36 -7.31
CA ARG A 14 -13.41 19.46 -5.98
C ARG A 14 -11.89 19.36 -6.00
N GLU A 15 -11.24 19.91 -4.97
CA GLU A 15 -9.82 19.71 -4.71
C GLU A 15 -9.60 18.45 -3.89
N VAL A 16 -8.65 17.60 -4.31
CA VAL A 16 -8.47 16.26 -3.73
C VAL A 16 -7.02 16.02 -3.35
N VAL A 17 -6.82 15.66 -2.10
CA VAL A 17 -5.58 15.08 -1.57
C VAL A 17 -5.78 13.58 -1.39
N LEU A 18 -4.85 12.77 -1.89
CA LEU A 18 -4.86 11.32 -1.73
C LEU A 18 -3.59 10.89 -0.98
N LEU A 19 -3.77 10.37 0.23
CA LEU A 19 -2.68 9.86 1.06
C LEU A 19 -2.61 8.35 0.96
N SER A 20 -1.39 7.82 1.01
CA SER A 20 -1.17 6.43 1.39
C SER A 20 -0.05 6.32 2.40
N PHE A 21 0.07 5.17 3.04
CA PHE A 21 1.14 4.91 3.98
C PHE A 21 2.51 4.73 3.29
N ASN A 22 2.58 3.89 2.25
CA ASN A 22 3.86 3.48 1.64
C ASN A 22 4.21 4.29 0.38
N ARG A 23 5.47 4.69 0.24
CA ARG A 23 6.03 5.35 -0.95
C ARG A 23 5.80 4.54 -2.24
N LEU A 24 5.81 3.21 -2.16
CA LEU A 24 5.59 2.36 -3.33
C LEU A 24 4.16 2.46 -3.87
N LEU A 25 3.18 2.45 -2.97
CA LEU A 25 1.79 2.64 -3.36
C LEU A 25 1.60 4.05 -3.93
N ASN A 26 2.31 5.04 -3.39
CA ASN A 26 2.32 6.40 -3.95
C ASN A 26 2.84 6.44 -5.41
N ASP A 27 3.93 5.74 -5.72
CA ASP A 27 4.48 5.71 -7.09
C ASP A 27 3.51 5.05 -8.07
N PHE A 28 2.95 3.89 -7.70
CA PHE A 28 1.95 3.18 -8.50
C PHE A 28 0.68 4.02 -8.69
N MET A 29 0.18 4.61 -7.61
CA MET A 29 -0.98 5.50 -7.66
C MET A 29 -0.70 6.78 -8.46
N GLY A 30 0.53 7.28 -8.46
CA GLY A 30 0.93 8.43 -9.28
C GLY A 30 0.89 8.13 -10.78
N GLU A 31 1.18 6.90 -11.21
CA GLU A 31 0.97 6.47 -12.59
C GLU A 31 -0.52 6.35 -12.93
N GLY A 32 -1.31 5.68 -12.09
CA GLY A 32 -2.76 5.56 -12.28
C GLY A 32 -3.50 6.89 -12.22
N ALA A 33 -3.06 7.82 -11.38
CA ALA A 33 -3.59 9.17 -11.33
C ALA A 33 -3.35 9.94 -12.63
N ARG A 34 -2.13 9.87 -13.17
CA ARG A 34 -1.77 10.51 -14.44
C ARG A 34 -2.59 9.96 -15.61
N SER A 35 -2.80 8.64 -15.68
CA SER A 35 -3.65 8.04 -16.72
C SER A 35 -5.11 8.47 -16.61
N LEU A 36 -5.61 8.67 -15.39
CA LEU A 36 -6.97 9.15 -15.13
C LEU A 36 -7.14 10.67 -15.29
N GLY A 37 -6.09 11.40 -15.68
CA GLY A 37 -6.10 12.88 -15.79
C GLY A 37 -6.25 13.58 -14.44
N ILE A 38 -6.04 12.86 -13.35
CA ILE A 38 -6.10 13.38 -11.99
C ILE A 38 -4.70 13.91 -11.68
N ARG A 39 -4.61 15.11 -11.09
CA ARG A 39 -3.40 15.58 -10.38
C ARG A 39 -3.64 15.45 -8.87
N PRO A 40 -3.77 14.25 -8.29
CA PRO A 40 -3.76 14.14 -6.84
C PRO A 40 -2.34 14.43 -6.36
N VAL A 41 -2.23 15.12 -5.23
CA VAL A 41 -1.01 15.10 -4.45
C VAL A 41 -0.97 13.73 -3.79
N VAL A 42 -0.39 12.75 -4.48
CA VAL A 42 -0.15 11.41 -3.95
C VAL A 42 1.13 11.48 -3.13
N VAL A 43 0.99 11.44 -1.82
CA VAL A 43 2.10 11.62 -0.89
C VAL A 43 1.96 10.67 0.27
N ALA A 44 3.10 10.13 0.72
CA ALA A 44 3.14 9.41 1.98
C ALA A 44 2.63 10.33 3.08
N TYR A 45 1.78 9.82 4.00
CA TYR A 45 1.16 10.69 5.01
C TYR A 45 2.20 11.47 5.84
N THR A 46 3.37 10.88 6.11
CA THR A 46 4.46 11.57 6.81
C THR A 46 5.09 12.71 6.00
N MET A 47 5.18 12.56 4.68
CA MET A 47 5.64 13.64 3.79
C MET A 47 4.60 14.74 3.70
N TRP A 48 3.32 14.36 3.60
CA TRP A 48 2.21 15.30 3.62
C TRP A 48 2.15 16.10 4.93
N LEU A 49 2.34 15.43 6.06
CA LEU A 49 2.37 16.07 7.38
C LEU A 49 3.52 17.09 7.45
N LYS A 50 4.70 16.75 6.91
CA LYS A 50 5.80 17.72 6.78
C LYS A 50 5.42 18.89 5.88
N THR A 51 4.72 18.66 4.76
CA THR A 51 4.30 19.73 3.86
C THR A 51 3.30 20.68 4.53
N ILE A 52 2.25 20.15 5.18
CA ILE A 52 1.21 21.00 5.79
C ILE A 52 1.73 21.81 6.98
N PHE A 53 2.77 21.32 7.67
CA PHE A 53 3.46 22.04 8.75
C PHE A 53 4.73 22.81 8.29
N ASN A 54 4.94 23.00 6.98
CA ASN A 54 6.11 23.69 6.42
C ASN A 54 7.47 23.17 6.93
N GLY A 55 7.56 21.85 7.15
CA GLY A 55 8.74 21.14 7.63
C GLY A 55 8.83 21.04 9.16
N SER A 56 8.07 21.83 9.91
CA SER A 56 8.13 21.91 11.37
C SER A 56 6.97 21.15 12.03
N VAL A 57 6.90 19.85 11.79
CA VAL A 57 5.91 18.97 12.45
C VAL A 57 6.28 18.84 13.94
N PRO A 58 5.34 19.05 14.87
CA PRO A 58 5.57 18.83 16.29
C PRO A 58 6.06 17.41 16.61
N LEU A 59 7.11 17.31 17.42
CA LEU A 59 7.68 16.07 17.92
C LEU A 59 7.57 16.06 19.44
N VAL A 60 7.48 14.87 20.04
CA VAL A 60 7.51 14.73 21.50
C VAL A 60 8.82 15.29 22.07
N SER A 61 8.84 15.71 23.34
CA SER A 61 10.00 16.39 23.94
C SER A 61 11.30 15.58 23.95
N ASN A 62 11.21 14.24 23.88
CA ASN A 62 12.37 13.34 23.77
C ASN A 62 12.11 12.27 22.71
N PRO A 63 12.21 12.61 21.41
CA PRO A 63 11.87 11.71 20.32
C PRO A 63 12.96 10.65 20.16
N LYS A 64 12.59 9.38 20.08
CA LYS A 64 13.50 8.27 19.76
C LYS A 64 13.82 8.25 18.27
N ASN A 65 12.94 8.78 17.44
CA ASN A 65 13.12 8.89 15.99
C ASN A 65 12.38 10.11 15.40
N ASN A 66 12.63 10.41 14.11
CA ASN A 66 12.05 11.56 13.40
C ASN A 66 10.54 11.46 13.08
N TRP A 67 9.87 10.42 13.58
CA TRP A 67 8.46 10.11 13.37
C TRP A 67 7.69 10.01 14.70
N ASP A 68 8.34 10.27 15.84
CA ASP A 68 7.70 10.35 17.16
C ASP A 68 6.99 11.70 17.31
N TYR A 69 5.85 11.82 16.65
CA TYR A 69 5.05 13.03 16.58
C TYR A 69 4.33 13.35 17.89
N ASP A 70 4.28 14.64 18.25
CA ASP A 70 3.40 15.12 19.33
C ASP A 70 2.00 15.35 18.75
N TRP A 71 1.17 14.31 18.81
CA TRP A 71 -0.20 14.38 18.31
C TRP A 71 -1.07 15.39 19.07
N ASN A 72 -0.80 15.66 20.35
CA ASN A 72 -1.56 16.65 21.11
C ASN A 72 -1.29 18.06 20.57
N GLU A 73 -0.02 18.41 20.34
CA GLU A 73 0.34 19.69 19.73
C GLU A 73 -0.19 19.79 18.28
N ILE A 74 -0.05 18.72 17.48
CA ILE A 74 -0.59 18.67 16.11
C ILE A 74 -2.10 18.95 16.09
N ILE A 75 -2.84 18.33 17.00
CA ILE A 75 -4.29 18.49 17.13
C ILE A 75 -4.64 19.93 17.55
N GLN A 76 -3.93 20.50 18.52
CA GLN A 76 -4.17 21.88 18.96
C GLN A 76 -3.94 22.90 17.82
N ARG A 77 -2.93 22.66 16.99
CA ARG A 77 -2.57 23.52 15.86
C ARG A 77 -3.40 23.28 14.60
N ALA A 78 -4.34 22.34 14.61
CA ALA A 78 -5.19 22.04 13.45
C ALA A 78 -5.91 23.27 12.89
N THR A 79 -6.33 24.20 13.77
CA THR A 79 -7.02 25.45 13.38
C THR A 79 -6.11 26.46 12.65
N GLU A 80 -4.80 26.32 12.77
CA GLU A 80 -3.80 27.16 12.10
C GLU A 80 -3.52 26.71 10.67
N LEU A 81 -3.94 25.49 10.32
CA LEU A 81 -3.65 24.86 9.05
C LEU A 81 -4.72 25.16 7.99
N PRO A 82 -4.35 25.16 6.69
CA PRO A 82 -5.33 25.29 5.62
C PRO A 82 -6.33 24.13 5.66
N ARG A 83 -7.62 24.44 5.47
CA ARG A 83 -8.65 23.41 5.28
C ARG A 83 -8.46 22.70 3.94
N LEU A 84 -8.78 21.41 3.93
CA LEU A 84 -8.85 20.56 2.75
C LEU A 84 -10.30 20.35 2.34
N ASP A 85 -10.60 20.48 1.04
CA ASP A 85 -11.91 20.14 0.49
C ASP A 85 -12.16 18.62 0.59
N CYS A 86 -11.37 17.81 -0.13
CA CYS A 86 -11.47 16.35 -0.08
C CYS A 86 -10.14 15.68 0.30
N LEU A 87 -10.17 14.84 1.33
CA LEU A 87 -9.08 13.95 1.70
C LEU A 87 -9.51 12.49 1.48
N ILE A 88 -8.67 11.75 0.77
CA ILE A 88 -8.78 10.29 0.66
C ILE A 88 -7.56 9.67 1.32
N ILE A 89 -7.79 8.67 2.17
CA ILE A 89 -6.75 7.89 2.83
C ILE A 89 -6.86 6.46 2.29
N ASP A 90 -5.78 5.98 1.67
CA ASP A 90 -5.59 4.57 1.30
C ASP A 90 -4.69 3.89 2.35
N GLU A 91 -4.91 2.60 2.61
CA GLU A 91 -4.25 1.83 3.68
C GLU A 91 -4.39 2.48 5.06
N GLY A 92 -5.60 2.91 5.42
CA GLY A 92 -5.87 3.60 6.68
C GLY A 92 -5.50 2.78 7.92
N GLN A 93 -5.58 1.45 7.85
CA GLN A 93 -5.15 0.59 8.94
C GLN A 93 -3.69 0.78 9.34
N ASP A 94 -2.85 1.39 8.48
CA ASP A 94 -1.43 1.64 8.75
C ASP A 94 -1.16 3.05 9.31
N MET A 95 -2.18 3.83 9.70
CA MET A 95 -2.01 5.16 10.30
C MET A 95 -2.31 5.16 11.80
N PRO A 96 -1.67 6.05 12.60
CA PRO A 96 -1.94 6.15 14.03
C PRO A 96 -3.34 6.72 14.30
N ARG A 97 -3.91 6.40 15.47
CA ARG A 97 -5.33 6.65 15.76
C ARG A 97 -5.64 8.15 15.84
N GLU A 98 -4.72 8.91 16.43
CA GLU A 98 -4.78 10.36 16.61
C GLU A 98 -4.83 11.11 15.27
N PHE A 99 -4.24 10.52 14.22
CA PHE A 99 -4.27 11.08 12.87
C PHE A 99 -5.70 11.31 12.39
N TYR A 100 -6.61 10.39 12.70
CA TYR A 100 -8.00 10.47 12.28
C TYR A 100 -8.73 11.65 12.91
N PHE A 101 -8.45 11.93 14.18
CA PHE A 101 -9.00 13.10 14.85
C PHE A 101 -8.49 14.40 14.25
N PHE A 102 -7.19 14.44 13.96
CA PHE A 102 -6.55 15.59 13.35
C PHE A 102 -7.13 15.88 11.96
N VAL A 103 -7.12 14.91 11.04
CA VAL A 103 -7.58 15.14 9.66
C VAL A 103 -9.06 15.48 9.57
N LYS A 104 -9.88 14.96 10.50
CA LYS A 104 -11.30 15.32 10.61
C LYS A 104 -11.52 16.81 10.88
N GLN A 105 -10.62 17.46 11.62
CA GLN A 105 -10.77 18.89 11.94
C GLN A 105 -10.46 19.79 10.74
N ILE A 106 -9.54 19.36 9.88
CA ILE A 106 -9.02 20.15 8.77
C ILE A 106 -9.58 19.76 7.41
N THR A 107 -10.53 18.82 7.33
CA THR A 107 -11.08 18.35 6.05
C THR A 107 -12.60 18.48 6.02
N ASP A 108 -13.16 18.90 4.88
CA ASP A 108 -14.61 18.96 4.67
C ASP A 108 -15.20 17.59 4.28
N HIS A 109 -14.50 16.85 3.40
CA HIS A 109 -14.90 15.52 2.94
C HIS A 109 -13.79 14.50 3.11
N LEU A 110 -14.01 13.49 3.96
CA LEU A 110 -13.05 12.43 4.23
C LEU A 110 -13.55 11.08 3.70
N THR A 111 -12.67 10.32 3.05
CA THR A 111 -12.91 8.91 2.71
C THR A 111 -11.69 8.08 3.10
N VAL A 112 -11.89 7.02 3.87
CA VAL A 112 -10.84 6.12 4.33
C VAL A 112 -11.09 4.74 3.74
N PHE A 113 -10.08 4.18 3.08
CA PHE A 113 -10.03 2.78 2.66
C PHE A 113 -9.09 2.06 3.62
N ALA A 114 -9.53 0.94 4.19
CA ALA A 114 -8.74 0.19 5.14
C ALA A 114 -9.10 -1.30 5.11
N ASP A 115 -8.09 -2.16 5.31
CA ASP A 115 -8.27 -3.60 5.51
C ASP A 115 -7.37 -4.06 6.67
N GLU A 116 -7.98 -4.38 7.81
CA GLU A 116 -7.25 -4.81 9.01
C GLU A 116 -6.46 -6.10 8.79
N ASN A 117 -6.86 -6.93 7.82
CA ASN A 117 -6.13 -8.15 7.44
C ASN A 117 -4.81 -7.86 6.72
N GLN A 118 -4.62 -6.64 6.23
CA GLN A 118 -3.42 -6.22 5.51
C GLN A 118 -2.51 -5.32 6.35
N ARG A 119 -2.73 -5.25 7.66
CA ARG A 119 -1.91 -4.43 8.56
C ARG A 119 -0.46 -4.92 8.59
N ILE A 120 0.48 -4.00 8.37
CA ILE A 120 1.91 -4.33 8.29
C ILE A 120 2.61 -4.17 9.65
N PHE A 121 2.07 -3.34 10.55
CA PHE A 121 2.66 -3.03 11.85
C PHE A 121 1.68 -3.19 13.02
N GLU A 122 2.15 -3.68 14.16
CA GLU A 122 1.30 -3.96 15.34
C GLU A 122 0.69 -2.70 15.97
N GLU A 123 1.39 -1.56 15.89
CA GLU A 123 1.03 -0.29 16.54
C GLU A 123 0.03 0.57 15.75
N GLN A 124 -0.65 0.01 14.75
CA GLN A 124 -1.54 0.77 13.87
C GLN A 124 -3.04 0.57 14.18
N SER A 125 -3.88 1.42 13.57
CA SER A 125 -5.31 1.52 13.87
C SER A 125 -6.10 0.28 13.42
N THR A 126 -6.98 -0.19 14.30
CA THR A 126 -8.07 -1.11 13.92
C THR A 126 -9.19 -0.34 13.20
N ILE A 127 -10.09 -1.04 12.50
CA ILE A 127 -11.29 -0.41 11.94
C ILE A 127 -12.14 0.25 13.04
N ALA A 128 -12.21 -0.37 14.22
CA ALA A 128 -12.90 0.17 15.39
C ALA A 128 -12.27 1.50 15.88
N ASP A 129 -10.94 1.59 15.86
CA ASP A 129 -10.23 2.84 16.17
C ASP A 129 -10.59 3.92 15.14
N ILE A 130 -10.45 3.63 13.85
CA ILE A 130 -10.78 4.59 12.77
C ILE A 130 -12.20 5.13 12.94
N ARG A 131 -13.18 4.25 13.18
CA ARG A 131 -14.58 4.63 13.42
C ARG A 131 -14.72 5.55 14.62
N THR A 132 -14.12 5.16 15.75
CA THR A 132 -14.25 5.90 17.01
C THR A 132 -13.68 7.31 16.87
N TRP A 133 -12.46 7.42 16.34
CA TRP A 133 -11.75 8.70 16.21
C TRP A 133 -12.34 9.60 15.13
N LEU A 134 -13.00 9.04 14.11
CA LEU A 134 -13.79 9.81 13.14
C LEU A 134 -15.21 10.18 13.64
N GLY A 135 -15.65 9.65 14.77
CA GLY A 135 -16.99 9.91 15.31
C GLY A 135 -18.09 9.11 14.61
N ASN A 136 -17.85 7.82 14.38
CA ASN A 136 -18.77 6.84 13.83
C ASN A 136 -19.39 7.23 12.46
N PRO A 137 -18.55 7.48 11.43
CA PRO A 137 -19.06 7.71 10.08
C PRO A 137 -19.74 6.44 9.52
N PRO A 138 -20.55 6.56 8.44
CA PRO A 138 -21.05 5.41 7.71
C PRO A 138 -19.92 4.51 7.22
N GLU A 139 -20.12 3.19 7.32
CA GLU A 139 -19.19 2.14 6.91
C GLU A 139 -19.84 1.30 5.81
N TYR A 140 -19.05 0.85 4.83
CA TYR A 140 -19.54 -0.09 3.82
C TYR A 140 -18.47 -1.13 3.51
N LEU A 141 -18.92 -2.39 3.50
CA LEU A 141 -18.08 -3.58 3.35
C LEU A 141 -18.02 -4.03 1.88
N LEU A 142 -16.82 -4.27 1.34
CA LEU A 142 -16.61 -4.95 0.06
C LEU A 142 -16.16 -6.38 0.28
N THR A 143 -17.13 -7.25 0.30
CA THR A 143 -16.88 -8.67 0.56
C THR A 143 -16.39 -9.44 -0.68
N ALA A 144 -16.38 -8.81 -1.86
CA ALA A 144 -16.06 -9.46 -3.13
C ALA A 144 -14.64 -9.16 -3.61
N ASN A 145 -13.89 -10.22 -3.91
CA ASN A 145 -12.54 -10.13 -4.48
C ASN A 145 -12.60 -10.11 -6.02
N TYR A 146 -12.16 -9.02 -6.63
CA TYR A 146 -12.08 -8.88 -8.09
C TYR A 146 -10.64 -8.83 -8.63
N ARG A 147 -9.63 -8.96 -7.74
CA ARG A 147 -8.21 -8.80 -8.10
C ARG A 147 -7.52 -10.14 -8.28
N ASN A 148 -7.78 -11.08 -7.39
CA ASN A 148 -7.08 -12.36 -7.34
C ASN A 148 -7.94 -13.45 -7.99
N THR A 149 -7.29 -14.44 -8.61
CA THR A 149 -7.99 -15.66 -9.02
C THR A 149 -8.39 -16.47 -7.78
N ARG A 150 -9.28 -17.45 -7.97
CA ARG A 150 -9.75 -18.29 -6.87
C ARG A 150 -8.60 -19.03 -6.19
N THR A 151 -7.66 -19.59 -6.95
CA THR A 151 -6.51 -20.33 -6.42
C THR A 151 -5.64 -19.47 -5.51
N ILE A 152 -5.43 -18.20 -5.87
CA ILE A 152 -4.64 -17.26 -5.05
C ILE A 152 -5.41 -16.85 -3.80
N ALA A 153 -6.72 -16.61 -3.92
CA ALA A 153 -7.57 -16.28 -2.78
C ALA A 153 -7.63 -17.44 -1.77
N GLU A 154 -7.74 -18.69 -2.24
CA GLU A 154 -7.72 -19.89 -1.40
C GLU A 154 -6.38 -20.06 -0.68
N LEU A 155 -5.26 -19.80 -1.35
CA LEU A 155 -3.94 -19.80 -0.71
C LEU A 155 -3.85 -18.73 0.38
N ALA A 156 -4.26 -17.49 0.08
CA ALA A 156 -4.23 -16.40 1.05
C ALA A 156 -5.10 -16.71 2.29
N ALA A 157 -6.27 -17.31 2.09
CA ALA A 157 -7.16 -17.72 3.18
C ALA A 157 -6.53 -18.72 4.16
N ARG A 158 -5.53 -19.52 3.74
CA ARG A 158 -4.80 -20.44 4.63
C ARG A 158 -3.91 -19.73 5.66
N PHE A 159 -3.52 -18.48 5.39
CA PHE A 159 -2.68 -17.67 6.27
C PHE A 159 -3.49 -16.72 7.14
N TYR A 160 -4.83 -16.79 7.08
CA TYR A 160 -5.70 -15.96 7.88
C TYR A 160 -5.57 -16.27 9.38
N THR A 161 -5.38 -15.22 10.20
CA THR A 161 -5.07 -15.34 11.63
C THR A 161 -6.26 -15.15 12.56
N GLY A 162 -7.50 -15.05 12.02
CA GLY A 162 -8.71 -14.97 12.87
C GLY A 162 -9.11 -13.56 13.29
N LEU A 163 -8.78 -12.53 12.50
CA LEU A 163 -9.19 -11.15 12.78
C LEU A 163 -10.72 -10.95 12.72
N GLN A 164 -11.21 -9.79 13.16
CA GLN A 164 -12.66 -9.54 13.22
C GLN A 164 -13.30 -9.34 11.84
N THR A 165 -12.53 -8.89 10.86
CA THR A 165 -12.97 -8.59 9.49
C THR A 165 -13.31 -9.84 8.67
N GLY A 166 -12.86 -11.02 9.11
CA GLY A 166 -13.16 -12.28 8.43
C GLY A 166 -12.30 -12.53 7.18
N ILE A 167 -12.58 -13.65 6.52
CA ILE A 167 -12.01 -13.98 5.21
C ILE A 167 -12.97 -13.46 4.13
N PRO A 168 -12.49 -12.71 3.12
CA PRO A 168 -13.33 -12.28 1.99
C PRO A 168 -13.96 -13.46 1.24
N ASN A 169 -15.07 -13.21 0.54
CA ASN A 169 -15.67 -14.25 -0.30
C ASN A 169 -14.69 -14.65 -1.40
N LEU A 170 -14.54 -15.96 -1.60
CA LEU A 170 -13.73 -16.48 -2.70
C LEU A 170 -14.38 -16.07 -4.03
N PRO A 171 -13.58 -15.61 -5.01
CA PRO A 171 -14.10 -15.36 -6.34
C PRO A 171 -14.53 -16.66 -7.02
N GLU A 172 -15.33 -16.51 -8.07
CA GLU A 172 -15.62 -17.62 -8.98
C GLU A 172 -14.32 -18.11 -9.62
N GLN A 173 -14.29 -19.40 -9.96
CA GLN A 173 -13.13 -19.98 -10.62
C GLN A 173 -12.99 -19.41 -12.03
N GLY A 174 -11.83 -18.82 -12.34
CA GLY A 174 -11.57 -18.26 -13.65
C GLY A 174 -11.18 -19.32 -14.69
N GLU A 175 -11.24 -18.95 -15.97
CA GLU A 175 -10.75 -19.80 -17.08
C GLU A 175 -9.23 -20.06 -17.01
N HIS A 176 -8.50 -19.16 -16.36
CA HIS A 176 -7.05 -19.21 -16.23
C HIS A 176 -6.62 -19.16 -14.75
N GLU A 177 -6.64 -20.32 -14.09
CA GLU A 177 -6.14 -20.45 -12.73
C GLU A 177 -4.62 -20.71 -12.71
N PRO A 178 -3.86 -19.97 -11.88
CA PRO A 178 -2.43 -20.19 -11.76
C PRO A 178 -2.15 -21.49 -11.00
N LYS A 179 -1.06 -22.16 -11.37
CA LYS A 179 -0.53 -23.26 -10.58
C LYS A 179 0.42 -22.70 -9.52
N ILE A 180 0.13 -22.98 -8.24
CA ILE A 180 1.08 -22.70 -7.15
C ILE A 180 2.20 -23.73 -7.23
N VAL A 181 3.44 -23.25 -7.29
CA VAL A 181 4.64 -24.09 -7.35
C VAL A 181 5.53 -23.75 -6.16
N VAL A 182 5.78 -24.75 -5.32
CA VAL A 182 6.78 -24.68 -4.26
C VAL A 182 8.03 -25.42 -4.73
N ARG A 183 9.20 -24.77 -4.61
CA ARG A 183 10.49 -25.34 -4.98
C ARG A 183 11.41 -25.32 -3.77
N ASN A 184 12.06 -26.45 -3.51
CA ASN A 184 13.23 -26.48 -2.65
C ASN A 184 14.43 -26.11 -3.50
N VAL A 185 15.21 -25.14 -3.04
CA VAL A 185 16.44 -24.66 -3.65
C VAL A 185 17.59 -24.95 -2.69
N GLN A 186 18.77 -25.24 -3.22
CA GLN A 186 19.95 -25.53 -2.40
C GLN A 186 20.67 -24.25 -1.93
N SER A 187 20.36 -23.11 -2.57
CA SER A 187 20.92 -21.79 -2.20
C SER A 187 20.04 -20.64 -2.68
N ASP A 188 20.24 -19.46 -2.10
CA ASP A 188 19.61 -18.21 -2.55
C ASP A 188 20.03 -17.82 -3.97
N VAL A 189 21.25 -18.20 -4.38
CA VAL A 189 21.77 -18.01 -5.74
C VAL A 189 20.92 -18.78 -6.75
N GLU A 190 20.66 -20.05 -6.46
CA GLU A 190 19.82 -20.91 -7.28
C GLU A 190 18.40 -20.36 -7.37
N SER A 191 17.83 -19.93 -6.23
CA SER A 191 16.52 -19.29 -6.16
C SER A 191 16.42 -18.07 -7.08
N ALA A 192 17.37 -17.15 -6.97
CA ALA A 192 17.42 -15.93 -7.80
C ALA A 192 17.53 -16.26 -9.29
N ARG A 193 18.38 -17.23 -9.67
CA ARG A 193 18.53 -17.67 -11.07
C ARG A 193 17.23 -18.25 -11.62
N GLN A 194 16.52 -19.09 -10.85
CA GLN A 194 15.24 -19.65 -11.28
C GLN A 194 14.16 -18.57 -11.47
N ILE A 195 14.07 -17.60 -10.55
CA ILE A 195 13.14 -16.48 -10.66
C ILE A 195 13.44 -15.64 -11.90
N VAL A 196 14.71 -15.30 -12.15
CA VAL A 196 15.10 -14.52 -13.34
C VAL A 196 14.87 -15.30 -14.62
N ALA A 197 15.19 -16.60 -14.66
CA ALA A 197 14.90 -17.44 -15.83
C ALA A 197 13.40 -17.42 -16.14
N ARG A 198 12.54 -17.53 -15.11
CA ARG A 198 11.09 -17.46 -15.28
C ARG A 198 10.64 -16.08 -15.79
N ALA A 199 11.14 -15.00 -15.20
CA ALA A 199 10.83 -13.64 -15.65
C ALA A 199 11.33 -13.36 -17.08
N LYS A 200 12.47 -13.96 -17.49
CA LYS A 200 12.99 -13.88 -18.86
C LYS A 200 12.08 -14.58 -19.87
N LEU A 201 11.48 -15.72 -19.52
CA LEU A 201 10.52 -16.42 -20.38
C LEU A 201 9.27 -15.58 -20.64
N ASP A 202 8.88 -14.73 -19.69
CA ASP A 202 7.72 -13.85 -19.81
C ASP A 202 8.03 -12.54 -20.56
N LYS A 203 9.30 -12.26 -20.94
CA LYS A 203 9.69 -11.03 -21.68
C LYS A 203 9.02 -10.89 -23.06
N THR A 204 8.55 -11.98 -23.65
CA THR A 204 7.80 -11.95 -24.91
C THR A 204 6.33 -11.59 -24.71
N ASN A 205 5.87 -11.44 -23.47
CA ASN A 205 4.52 -11.01 -23.13
C ASN A 205 4.57 -9.61 -22.48
N PRO A 206 4.49 -8.54 -23.29
CA PRO A 206 4.67 -7.16 -22.80
C PRO A 206 3.59 -6.72 -21.80
N ASP A 207 2.46 -7.44 -21.72
CA ASP A 207 1.34 -7.13 -20.83
C ASP A 207 1.48 -7.80 -19.45
N ARG A 208 2.54 -8.59 -19.21
CA ARG A 208 2.77 -9.28 -17.94
C ARG A 208 3.86 -8.60 -17.12
N THR A 209 3.48 -8.11 -15.96
CA THR A 209 4.40 -7.64 -14.92
C THR A 209 4.71 -8.77 -13.95
N VAL A 210 5.99 -8.91 -13.57
CA VAL A 210 6.44 -9.88 -12.57
C VAL A 210 6.86 -9.12 -11.31
N GLY A 211 6.14 -9.37 -10.21
CA GLY A 211 6.53 -8.92 -8.87
C GLY A 211 7.33 -10.01 -8.15
N VAL A 212 8.40 -9.62 -7.47
CA VAL A 212 9.20 -10.52 -6.63
C VAL A 212 9.21 -9.96 -5.21
N PHE A 213 8.64 -10.73 -4.28
CA PHE A 213 8.73 -10.43 -2.85
C PHE A 213 9.99 -11.07 -2.29
N ALA A 214 10.81 -10.27 -1.60
CA ALA A 214 12.02 -10.71 -0.93
C ALA A 214 11.87 -10.49 0.57
N PRO A 215 12.51 -11.33 1.41
CA PRO A 215 12.40 -11.23 2.86
C PRO A 215 13.03 -9.95 3.41
N ASP A 216 14.05 -9.40 2.75
CA ASP A 216 14.72 -8.16 3.15
C ASP A 216 15.37 -7.43 1.94
N ALA A 217 15.94 -6.25 2.21
CA ALA A 217 16.61 -5.42 1.20
C ALA A 217 17.89 -6.05 0.64
N ARG A 218 18.59 -6.88 1.42
CA ARG A 218 19.81 -7.57 0.99
C ARG A 218 19.46 -8.67 -0.01
N ALA A 219 18.45 -9.47 0.26
CA ALA A 219 17.89 -10.46 -0.65
C ALA A 219 17.36 -9.80 -1.93
N ALA A 220 16.61 -8.71 -1.81
CA ALA A 220 16.13 -7.94 -2.97
C ALA A 220 17.28 -7.39 -3.83
N TRP A 221 18.31 -6.83 -3.20
CA TRP A 221 19.51 -6.33 -3.88
C TRP A 221 20.26 -7.45 -4.59
N TYR A 222 20.40 -8.61 -3.95
CA TYR A 222 21.05 -9.78 -4.51
C TYR A 222 20.32 -10.27 -5.76
N MET A 223 18.99 -10.48 -5.68
CA MET A 223 18.17 -10.89 -6.84
C MET A 223 18.33 -9.92 -8.02
N ARG A 224 18.38 -8.61 -7.74
CA ARG A 224 18.57 -7.57 -8.76
C ARG A 224 19.95 -7.62 -9.41
N LYS A 225 21.02 -7.77 -8.62
CA LYS A 225 22.41 -7.64 -9.09
C LYS A 225 22.99 -8.94 -9.63
N LYS A 226 22.64 -10.08 -9.05
CA LYS A 226 23.26 -11.40 -9.33
C LYS A 226 22.36 -12.36 -10.09
N GLY A 227 21.04 -12.14 -10.09
CA GLY A 227 20.16 -12.86 -11.02
C GLY A 227 20.46 -12.56 -12.51
N TYR A 228 21.23 -11.51 -12.78
CA TYR A 228 21.64 -11.07 -14.14
C TYR A 228 23.13 -11.23 -14.44
N ASP A 229 23.96 -11.69 -13.50
CA ASP A 229 25.42 -11.74 -13.62
C ASP A 229 25.95 -13.09 -13.08
N GLU A 230 26.60 -13.89 -13.94
CA GLU A 230 26.79 -15.34 -13.75
C GLU A 230 27.91 -15.71 -12.75
N ASP A 231 28.84 -14.80 -12.44
CA ASP A 231 30.16 -15.12 -11.85
C ASP A 231 30.36 -14.67 -10.39
N THR A 232 29.43 -14.87 -9.47
CA THR A 232 29.70 -14.49 -8.05
C THR A 232 29.10 -15.42 -7.01
N GLU A 233 29.99 -16.09 -6.29
CA GLU A 233 29.70 -16.77 -5.03
C GLU A 233 29.85 -15.81 -3.84
N LEU A 234 28.98 -15.96 -2.83
CA LEU A 234 29.15 -15.34 -1.53
C LEU A 234 28.45 -16.20 -0.47
N GLU A 235 29.21 -16.60 0.55
CA GLU A 235 28.70 -17.25 1.76
C GLU A 235 27.81 -16.28 2.54
N LEU A 236 26.53 -16.61 2.68
CA LEU A 236 25.67 -15.97 3.67
C LEU A 236 25.95 -16.61 5.03
N ARG A 237 26.64 -15.87 5.91
CA ARG A 237 26.69 -16.21 7.33
C ARG A 237 25.45 -15.61 7.99
N GLU A 238 24.53 -16.47 8.42
CA GLU A 238 23.49 -16.10 9.37
C GLU A 238 24.18 -15.53 10.62
N THR A 239 23.67 -14.42 11.14
CA THR A 239 24.08 -13.93 12.46
C THR A 239 22.89 -14.06 13.39
N GLU A 240 23.12 -14.47 14.64
CA GLU A 240 22.10 -14.72 15.69
C GLU A 240 21.17 -13.52 16.02
N ARG A 241 21.29 -12.39 15.32
CA ARG A 241 20.55 -11.15 15.56
C ARG A 241 19.45 -10.84 14.53
N ASP A 242 19.22 -11.73 13.56
CA ASP A 242 18.17 -11.55 12.56
C ASP A 242 16.80 -11.90 13.15
N VAL A 243 16.15 -10.92 13.78
CA VAL A 243 14.78 -11.02 14.29
C VAL A 243 13.79 -10.84 13.14
N TRP A 244 12.98 -11.87 12.91
CA TRP A 244 11.97 -12.01 11.86
C TRP A 244 10.65 -11.30 12.24
N PRO A 245 9.86 -10.73 11.29
CA PRO A 245 10.15 -10.37 9.90
C PRO A 245 10.34 -8.84 9.71
N LYS A 246 11.24 -8.45 8.79
CA LYS A 246 11.34 -7.06 8.29
C LYS A 246 10.94 -7.02 6.81
N VAL A 247 9.68 -6.71 6.54
CA VAL A 247 9.19 -6.50 5.16
C VAL A 247 9.91 -5.30 4.54
N LEU A 248 10.76 -5.54 3.52
CA LEU A 248 11.42 -4.50 2.74
C LEU A 248 11.02 -4.64 1.27
N GLN A 249 10.20 -3.70 0.79
CA GLN A 249 9.72 -3.66 -0.59
C GLN A 249 10.51 -2.60 -1.38
N HIS A 250 11.07 -2.98 -2.54
CA HIS A 250 11.81 -2.08 -3.44
C HIS A 250 11.19 -2.09 -4.85
N TYR A 251 10.99 -0.92 -5.45
CA TYR A 251 10.53 -0.75 -6.84
C TYR A 251 11.51 0.12 -7.66
N PHE A 252 11.53 -0.11 -8.98
CA PHE A 252 12.24 0.71 -9.96
C PHE A 252 11.22 1.22 -11.00
N PRO A 253 11.24 2.52 -11.35
CA PRO A 253 10.21 3.14 -12.18
C PRO A 253 10.16 2.61 -13.62
N TRP A 254 8.94 2.61 -14.17
CA TRP A 254 8.60 2.34 -15.57
C TRP A 254 9.25 3.33 -16.56
N LYS A 255 9.52 2.89 -17.79
CA LYS A 255 10.05 3.72 -18.89
C LYS A 255 8.99 3.95 -19.98
N ARG A 256 8.97 5.19 -20.48
CA ARG A 256 8.09 5.76 -21.52
C ARG A 256 7.93 4.85 -22.76
N GLY A 257 6.70 4.42 -23.09
CA GLY A 257 6.40 3.81 -24.40
C GLY A 257 5.25 2.79 -24.55
N MET A 258 4.35 2.57 -23.58
CA MET A 258 3.28 1.55 -23.69
C MET A 258 1.85 2.12 -23.55
N PRO A 259 0.84 1.53 -24.20
CA PRO A 259 -0.55 2.01 -24.24
C PRO A 259 -1.37 1.65 -22.96
N PRO A 260 -2.45 2.39 -22.66
CA PRO A 260 -3.25 2.19 -21.44
C PRO A 260 -4.26 1.03 -21.56
N ALA A 261 -4.62 0.44 -20.42
CA ALA A 261 -5.62 -0.64 -20.29
C ALA A 261 -7.07 -0.08 -20.27
N PRO A 262 -8.09 -0.88 -20.70
CA PRO A 262 -9.45 -0.40 -20.93
C PRO A 262 -10.34 -0.30 -19.67
N ASP A 263 -11.42 0.49 -19.80
CA ASP A 263 -12.28 1.03 -18.74
C ASP A 263 -13.22 0.02 -18.02
N THR A 264 -13.59 0.33 -16.77
CA THR A 264 -14.68 -0.33 -16.02
C THR A 264 -15.47 0.70 -15.19
N ILE A 265 -16.80 0.54 -15.08
CA ILE A 265 -17.77 1.56 -14.59
C ILE A 265 -18.34 1.18 -13.21
N PHE A 266 -18.36 2.11 -12.23
CA PHE A 266 -19.18 2.05 -10.99
C PHE A 266 -19.56 3.46 -10.47
N GLY A 267 -20.76 3.63 -9.87
CA GLY A 267 -21.43 4.94 -9.76
C GLY A 267 -22.24 5.29 -8.48
N VAL A 268 -21.70 5.17 -7.27
CA VAL A 268 -22.26 5.84 -6.05
C VAL A 268 -21.21 6.08 -4.94
N PRO A 269 -21.37 7.05 -4.01
CA PRO A 269 -20.46 7.28 -2.87
C PRO A 269 -20.55 6.24 -1.74
N GLY A 270 -19.42 5.89 -1.10
CA GLY A 270 -19.33 4.99 0.07
C GLY A 270 -17.91 4.88 0.66
N VAL A 271 -17.80 4.26 1.85
CA VAL A 271 -16.58 3.56 2.31
C VAL A 271 -16.55 2.22 1.58
N TYR A 272 -15.38 1.68 1.34
CA TYR A 272 -15.21 0.50 0.50
C TYR A 272 -14.12 -0.31 1.18
N LEU A 273 -14.53 -1.28 2.00
CA LEU A 273 -13.63 -2.24 2.65
C LEU A 273 -13.34 -3.41 1.71
#